data_AF-A0A7S2XQW4-F1
#
_entry.id   AF-A0A7S2XQW4-F1
#
_cell.length_a   1.000
_cell.length_b   1.000
_cell.length_c   1.000
_cell.angle_alpha   90.00
_cell.angle_beta   90.00
_cell.angle_gamma   90.00
#
_symmetry.space_group_name_H-M   'P 1'
#
loop_
_entity.id
_entity.type
_entity.pdbx_description
1 polymer ?
#
loop_
_entity_poly.entity_id
_entity_poly.type
_entity_poly.pdbx_seq_one_letter_code
_entity_poly.pdbx_strand_id
1 'polypeptide(L)'
;WGITHDAQNRRFIVSDGSPYLHFWDDETLEESNPKILVTRQNGAPAKNLNELEFYKGLVLANVWYQEDIIAIDPETGDVIKEYDFSTLWPKSERRFQRADVLNGISVSDTDGELYVTGKKWNRIYRIELN
;
A
#
# COMPACT_ATOMS: atom_id res chain seq x y z
N TRP A 1 4.33 -2.87 7.85
CA TRP A 1 3.77 -1.85 8.73
C TRP A 1 3.75 -0.55 7.98
N GLY A 2 2.59 0.09 7.96
CA GLY A 2 2.35 1.34 7.25
C GLY A 2 1.13 2.03 7.86
N ILE A 3 1.03 3.32 7.57
CA ILE A 3 -0.06 4.19 8.01
C ILE A 3 -0.38 5.14 6.88
N THR A 4 -1.66 5.39 6.64
CA THR A 4 -2.13 6.44 5.74
C THR A 4 -3.27 7.21 6.38
N HIS A 5 -3.59 8.40 5.85
CA HIS A 5 -4.64 9.26 6.38
C HIS A 5 -5.84 9.33 5.43
N ASP A 6 -7.00 8.97 5.95
CA ASP A 6 -8.29 9.23 5.32
C ASP A 6 -8.90 10.46 6.00
N ALA A 7 -8.48 11.64 5.53
CA ALA A 7 -8.85 12.92 6.12
C ALA A 7 -10.36 13.19 6.06
N GLN A 8 -11.04 12.66 5.05
CA GLN A 8 -12.49 12.84 4.90
C GLN A 8 -13.25 12.14 6.03
N ASN A 9 -12.79 10.97 6.45
CA ASN A 9 -13.38 10.22 7.57
C ASN A 9 -12.65 10.44 8.90
N ARG A 10 -11.69 11.37 8.96
CA ARG A 10 -10.93 11.75 10.16
C ARG A 10 -10.29 10.55 10.88
N ARG A 11 -9.64 9.70 10.09
CA ARG A 11 -9.03 8.48 10.61
C ARG A 11 -7.71 8.17 9.94
N PHE A 12 -6.80 7.59 10.71
CA PHE A 12 -5.66 6.85 10.17
C PHE A 12 -6.08 5.43 9.84
N ILE A 13 -5.53 4.90 8.75
CA ILE A 13 -5.64 3.49 8.37
C ILE A 13 -4.26 2.88 8.53
N VAL A 14 -4.15 1.80 9.31
CA VAL A 14 -2.88 1.22 9.75
C VAL A 14 -2.79 -0.26 9.36
N SER A 15 -1.59 -0.68 8.93
CA SER A 15 -1.24 -2.08 8.73
C SER A 15 -0.19 -2.55 9.74
N ASP A 16 -0.37 -3.75 10.25
CA ASP A 16 0.54 -4.42 11.21
C ASP A 16 1.20 -5.69 10.61
N GLY A 17 1.04 -5.92 9.30
CA GLY A 17 1.53 -7.11 8.60
C GLY A 17 0.57 -8.31 8.66
N SER A 18 -0.45 -8.25 9.51
CA SER A 18 -1.60 -9.15 9.42
C SER A 18 -2.44 -8.84 8.17
N PRO A 19 -3.47 -9.64 7.84
CA PRO A 19 -4.36 -9.34 6.74
C PRO A 19 -5.46 -8.33 7.13
N TYR A 20 -5.28 -7.53 8.18
CA TYR A 20 -6.28 -6.57 8.63
C TYR A 20 -5.84 -5.13 8.39
N LEU A 21 -6.80 -4.27 8.05
CA LEU A 21 -6.70 -2.83 8.21
C LEU A 21 -7.28 -2.43 9.56
N HIS A 22 -6.52 -1.62 10.27
CA HIS A 22 -6.88 -1.02 11.55
C HIS A 22 -7.23 0.45 11.33
N PHE A 23 -8.14 0.98 12.14
CA PHE A 23 -8.62 2.36 11.98
C PHE A 23 -8.48 3.12 13.28
N TRP A 24 -7.70 4.19 13.27
CA TRP A 24 -7.46 5.01 14.47
C TRP A 24 -8.04 6.39 14.25
N ASP A 25 -8.66 6.96 15.28
CA ASP A 25 -9.08 8.37 15.25
C ASP A 25 -7.85 9.27 15.03
N ASP A 26 -7.95 10.27 14.15
CA ASP A 26 -6.81 11.09 13.76
C ASP A 26 -6.43 12.20 14.77
N GLU A 27 -7.25 12.41 15.81
CA GLU A 27 -6.96 13.33 16.91
C GLU A 27 -6.52 12.60 18.17
N THR A 28 -7.22 11.54 18.55
CA THR A 28 -6.96 10.81 19.80
C THR A 28 -5.97 9.67 19.64
N LEU A 29 -5.75 9.20 18.40
CA LEU A 29 -4.97 8.00 18.07
C LEU A 29 -5.53 6.71 18.68
N GLU A 30 -6.78 6.73 19.16
CA GLU A 30 -7.44 5.55 19.69
C GLU A 30 -7.88 4.63 18.55
N GLU A 31 -7.51 3.35 18.66
CA GLU A 31 -7.92 2.33 17.72
C GLU A 31 -9.42 2.00 17.89
N SER A 32 -10.15 2.10 16.77
CA SER A 32 -11.55 1.74 16.68
C SER A 32 -11.73 0.28 16.23
N ASN A 33 -12.86 -0.31 16.64
CA ASN A 33 -13.31 -1.61 16.14
C ASN A 33 -14.58 -1.41 15.29
N PRO A 34 -14.82 -2.26 14.28
CA PRO A 34 -14.03 -3.43 13.91
C PRO A 34 -12.82 -3.09 13.01
N LYS A 35 -11.80 -3.96 13.05
CA LYS A 35 -10.79 -4.05 11.99
C LYS A 35 -11.34 -4.78 10.76
N ILE A 36 -10.81 -4.49 9.58
CA ILE A 36 -11.33 -5.03 8.31
C ILE A 36 -10.36 -6.04 7.71
N LEU A 37 -10.87 -7.23 7.39
CA LEU A 37 -10.09 -8.29 6.74
C LEU A 37 -9.91 -7.98 5.25
N VAL A 38 -8.66 -7.84 4.81
CA VAL A 38 -8.34 -7.63 3.41
C VAL A 38 -8.35 -8.95 2.65
N THR A 39 -9.16 -9.03 1.59
CA THR A 39 -9.39 -10.23 0.79
C THR A 39 -8.99 -9.97 -0.67
N ARG A 40 -8.05 -10.75 -1.19
CA ARG A 40 -7.61 -10.69 -2.59
C ARG A 40 -8.71 -11.15 -3.55
N GLN A 41 -8.56 -10.84 -4.83
CA GLN A 41 -9.53 -11.23 -5.87
C GLN A 41 -9.73 -12.74 -5.99
N ASN A 42 -8.75 -13.54 -5.58
CA ASN A 42 -8.85 -15.01 -5.52
C ASN A 42 -9.53 -15.54 -4.24
N GLY A 43 -10.03 -14.66 -3.37
CA GLY A 43 -10.68 -15.01 -2.11
C GLY A 43 -9.73 -15.29 -0.94
N ALA A 44 -8.41 -15.20 -1.14
CA ALA A 44 -7.45 -15.41 -0.07
C ALA A 44 -7.22 -14.12 0.75
N PRO A 45 -7.00 -14.22 2.07
CA PRO A 45 -6.57 -13.08 2.87
C PRO A 45 -5.22 -12.51 2.38
N ALA A 46 -5.14 -11.19 2.24
CA ALA A 46 -3.91 -10.49 1.86
C ALA A 46 -2.98 -10.33 3.06
N LYS A 47 -2.09 -11.30 3.30
CA LYS A 47 -1.12 -11.24 4.40
C LYS A 47 0.08 -10.35 4.07
N ASN A 48 0.81 -9.90 5.09
CA ASN A 48 2.03 -9.09 4.97
C ASN A 48 1.80 -7.69 4.38
N LEU A 49 0.67 -7.06 4.70
CA LEU A 49 0.42 -5.66 4.36
C LEU A 49 1.52 -4.78 4.96
N ASN A 50 2.13 -3.94 4.13
CA ASN A 50 3.28 -3.14 4.51
C ASN A 50 2.98 -1.64 4.38
N GLU A 51 3.66 -0.93 3.50
CA GLU A 51 3.33 0.47 3.20
C GLU A 51 1.87 0.64 2.79
N LEU A 52 1.25 1.75 3.19
CA LEU A 52 -0.09 2.16 2.79
C LEU A 52 -0.06 3.58 2.20
N GLU A 53 -0.96 3.86 1.25
CA GLU A 53 -1.24 5.21 0.76
C GLU A 53 -2.73 5.34 0.39
N PHE A 54 -3.39 6.41 0.84
CA PHE A 54 -4.81 6.65 0.57
C PHE A 54 -4.97 7.46 -0.71
N TYR A 55 -5.63 6.88 -1.71
CA TYR A 55 -5.75 7.50 -3.03
C TYR A 55 -7.13 7.22 -3.64
N LYS A 56 -7.87 8.29 -3.93
CA LYS A 56 -9.20 8.24 -4.58
C LYS A 56 -10.18 7.30 -3.87
N GLY A 57 -10.21 7.33 -2.54
CA GLY A 57 -11.11 6.52 -1.72
C GLY A 57 -10.65 5.09 -1.48
N LEU A 58 -9.50 4.69 -2.04
CA LEU A 58 -8.93 3.36 -1.88
C LEU A 58 -7.64 3.42 -1.06
N VAL A 59 -7.30 2.31 -0.41
CA VAL A 59 -6.01 2.11 0.23
C VAL A 59 -5.12 1.33 -0.73
N LEU A 60 -4.07 1.98 -1.24
CA LEU A 60 -2.98 1.30 -1.92
C LEU A 60 -2.08 0.66 -0.87
N ALA A 61 -1.75 -0.61 -1.03
CA ALA A 61 -0.88 -1.31 -0.09
C ALA A 61 0.22 -2.08 -0.82
N ASN A 62 1.47 -1.91 -0.37
CA ASN A 62 2.51 -2.88 -0.69
C ASN A 62 2.26 -4.18 0.07
N VAL A 63 2.52 -5.32 -0.57
CA VAL A 63 2.54 -6.61 0.10
C VAL A 63 3.97 -7.10 0.23
N TRP A 64 4.45 -7.28 1.47
CA TRP A 64 5.86 -7.57 1.73
C TRP A 64 6.28 -8.89 1.08
N TYR A 65 7.48 -8.90 0.48
CA TYR A 65 8.04 -9.96 -0.38
C TYR A 65 7.34 -10.21 -1.72
N GLN A 66 6.35 -9.39 -2.08
CA GLN A 66 5.73 -9.42 -3.39
C GLN A 66 6.13 -8.18 -4.19
N GLU A 67 6.00 -8.26 -5.51
CA GLU A 67 6.27 -7.16 -6.43
C GLU A 67 4.96 -6.52 -6.91
N ASP A 68 3.92 -6.57 -6.09
CA ASP A 68 2.61 -5.99 -6.39
C ASP A 68 2.22 -4.88 -5.40
N ILE A 69 1.33 -4.00 -5.86
CA ILE A 69 0.55 -3.08 -5.05
C ILE A 69 -0.91 -3.47 -5.23
N ILE A 70 -1.64 -3.60 -4.14
CA ILE A 70 -3.08 -3.88 -4.16
C ILE A 70 -3.86 -2.61 -3.81
N ALA A 71 -4.99 -2.39 -4.48
CA ALA A 71 -5.94 -1.33 -4.15
C ALA A 71 -7.15 -1.93 -3.43
N ILE A 72 -7.33 -1.51 -2.18
CA ILE A 72 -8.28 -2.08 -1.23
C ILE A 72 -9.41 -1.08 -1.01
N ASP A 73 -10.65 -1.54 -1.07
CA ASP A 73 -11.79 -0.79 -0.54
C ASP A 73 -11.70 -0.82 1.00
N PRO A 74 -11.49 0.33 1.68
CA PRO A 74 -11.31 0.36 3.12
C PRO A 74 -12.59 0.02 3.89
N GLU A 75 -13.77 0.05 3.28
CA GLU A 75 -15.05 -0.25 3.95
C GLU A 75 -15.40 -1.73 3.91
N THR A 76 -15.02 -2.43 2.83
CA THR A 76 -15.31 -3.87 2.68
C THR A 76 -14.10 -4.77 2.92
N GLY A 77 -12.90 -4.26 2.68
CA GLY A 77 -11.66 -5.04 2.66
C GLY A 77 -11.40 -5.75 1.33
N ASP A 78 -12.26 -5.58 0.33
CA ASP A 78 -12.06 -6.23 -0.97
C ASP A 78 -10.94 -5.55 -1.75
N VAL A 79 -10.04 -6.37 -2.30
CA VAL A 79 -9.05 -5.91 -3.27
C VAL A 79 -9.74 -5.72 -4.62
N ILE A 80 -9.92 -4.46 -5.00
CA ILE A 80 -10.55 -4.07 -6.26
C ILE A 80 -9.59 -4.27 -7.43
N LYS A 81 -8.28 -4.08 -7.19
CA LYS A 81 -7.25 -4.21 -8.23
C LYS A 81 -5.89 -4.62 -7.67
N GLU A 82 -5.14 -5.39 -8.45
CA GLU A 82 -3.75 -5.78 -8.17
C GLU A 82 -2.87 -5.28 -9.32
N TYR A 83 -1.81 -4.55 -8.98
CA TYR A 83 -0.89 -3.95 -9.95
C TYR A 83 0.47 -4.64 -9.87
N ASP A 84 0.94 -5.22 -10.97
CA ASP A 84 2.24 -5.88 -11.05
C ASP A 84 3.37 -4.88 -11.36
N PHE A 85 4.34 -4.81 -10.45
CA PHE A 85 5.55 -3.98 -10.53
C PHE A 85 6.83 -4.80 -10.75
N SER A 86 6.72 -6.10 -11.02
CA SER A 86 7.88 -6.99 -11.21
C SER A 86 8.85 -6.54 -12.32
N THR A 87 8.33 -5.78 -13.29
CA THR A 87 9.07 -5.26 -14.44
C THR A 87 9.57 -3.82 -14.28
N LEU A 88 9.17 -3.10 -13.21
CA LEU A 88 9.51 -1.69 -13.00
C LEU A 88 11.02 -1.43 -12.95
N TRP A 89 11.77 -2.35 -12.34
CA TRP A 89 13.23 -2.31 -12.27
C TRP A 89 13.81 -3.70 -12.51
N PRO A 90 14.65 -3.92 -13.54
CA PRO A 90 15.33 -5.20 -13.74
C PRO A 90 16.01 -5.79 -12.48
N LYS A 91 15.71 -7.07 -12.19
CA LYS A 91 16.24 -7.77 -11.00
C LYS A 91 17.77 -7.82 -10.94
N SER A 92 18.44 -7.90 -12.10
CA SER A 92 19.90 -7.90 -12.21
C SER A 92 20.52 -6.59 -11.70
N GLU A 93 19.95 -5.45 -12.10
CA GLU A 93 20.41 -4.13 -11.64
C GLU A 93 20.15 -3.91 -10.15
N ARG A 94 18.98 -4.36 -9.66
CA ARG A 94 18.63 -4.28 -8.23
C ARG A 94 19.66 -4.98 -7.35
N ARG A 95 20.05 -6.20 -7.73
CA ARG A 95 21.07 -6.97 -7.00
C ARG A 95 22.41 -6.27 -6.96
N PHE A 96 22.85 -5.68 -8.09
CA PHE A 96 24.09 -4.93 -8.15
C PHE A 96 24.09 -3.73 -7.20
N GLN A 97 22.97 -3.01 -7.11
CA GLN A 97 22.79 -1.86 -6.23
C GLN A 97 22.46 -2.21 -4.77
N ARG A 98 22.36 -3.51 -4.43
CA ARG A 98 21.92 -3.99 -3.10
C ARG A 98 20.55 -3.45 -2.69
N ALA A 99 19.69 -3.21 -3.68
CA ALA A 99 18.29 -2.86 -3.48
C ALA A 99 17.55 -4.07 -2.88
N ASP A 100 16.63 -3.77 -1.97
CA ASP A 100 15.80 -4.76 -1.28
C ASP A 100 14.37 -4.70 -1.88
N VAL A 101 13.35 -5.01 -1.08
CA VAL A 101 11.95 -5.08 -1.51
C VAL A 101 11.34 -3.74 -1.95
N LEU A 102 10.32 -3.82 -2.81
CA LEU A 102 9.37 -2.74 -3.09
C LEU A 102 8.67 -2.33 -1.77
N ASN A 103 8.69 -1.04 -1.45
CA ASN A 103 8.09 -0.47 -0.25
C ASN A 103 8.17 1.06 -0.33
N GLY A 104 7.03 1.74 -0.37
CA GLY A 104 6.96 3.20 -0.48
C GLY A 104 6.06 3.58 -1.65
N ILE A 105 4.94 4.23 -1.33
CA ILE A 105 3.93 4.73 -2.26
C ILE A 105 3.60 6.15 -1.78
N SER A 106 3.44 7.10 -2.70
CA SER A 106 2.97 8.44 -2.34
C SER A 106 2.21 9.06 -3.51
N VAL A 107 1.09 9.73 -3.21
CA VAL A 107 0.36 10.56 -4.17
C VAL A 107 1.19 11.80 -4.50
N SER A 108 1.25 12.15 -5.78
CA SER A 108 1.87 13.39 -6.22
C SER A 108 0.89 14.56 -6.24
N ASP A 109 1.39 15.78 -6.42
CA ASP A 109 0.54 16.97 -6.62
C ASP A 109 -0.23 16.95 -7.95
N THR A 110 0.15 16.08 -8.89
CA THR A 110 -0.57 15.87 -10.15
C THR A 110 -1.57 14.72 -9.99
N ASP A 111 -2.85 14.99 -10.23
CA ASP A 111 -3.87 13.93 -10.21
C ASP A 111 -3.54 12.82 -11.23
N GLY A 112 -3.60 11.56 -10.80
CA GLY A 112 -3.23 10.42 -11.65
C GLY A 112 -1.79 9.93 -11.46
N GLU A 113 -0.89 10.79 -10.97
CA GLU A 113 0.53 10.45 -10.79
C GLU A 113 0.83 10.02 -9.34
N LEU A 114 1.58 8.93 -9.21
CA LEU A 114 2.10 8.42 -7.94
C LEU A 114 3.62 8.30 -8.00
N TYR A 115 4.25 8.32 -6.84
CA TYR A 115 5.64 7.93 -6.65
C TYR A 115 5.72 6.56 -6.01
N VAL A 116 6.59 5.69 -6.52
CA VAL A 116 6.90 4.39 -5.93
C VAL A 116 8.40 4.17 -5.80
N THR A 117 8.80 3.49 -4.72
CA THR A 117 10.21 3.15 -4.45
C THR A 117 10.32 1.88 -3.62
N GLY A 118 11.49 1.61 -3.06
CA GLY A 118 11.74 0.45 -2.22
C GLY A 118 12.88 0.64 -1.24
N LYS A 119 13.02 -0.34 -0.36
CA LYS A 119 14.04 -0.32 0.69
C LYS A 119 15.43 -0.37 0.05
N LYS A 120 16.27 0.62 0.35
CA LYS A 120 17.62 0.80 -0.22
C LYS A 120 17.64 0.99 -1.75
N TRP A 121 16.52 1.38 -2.35
CA TRP A 121 16.52 1.77 -3.75
C TRP A 121 17.25 3.11 -3.89
N ASN A 122 18.07 3.25 -4.93
CA ASN A 122 18.75 4.51 -5.24
C ASN A 122 17.93 5.39 -6.20
N ARG A 123 16.63 5.11 -6.32
CA ARG A 123 15.72 5.72 -7.29
C ARG A 123 14.28 5.71 -6.80
N ILE A 124 13.52 6.67 -7.29
CA ILE A 124 12.07 6.79 -7.13
C ILE A 124 11.49 6.83 -8.55
N TYR A 125 10.40 6.12 -8.78
CA TYR A 125 9.69 6.13 -10.05
C TYR A 125 8.43 6.97 -9.91
N ARG A 126 8.20 7.87 -10.87
CA ARG A 126 6.89 8.49 -11.07
C ARG A 126 6.10 7.63 -12.05
N ILE A 127 4.89 7.25 -11.69
CA ILE A 127 4.05 6.31 -12.42
C ILE A 127 2.62 6.83 -12.54
N GLU A 128 1.88 6.26 -13.49
CA GLU A 128 0.42 6.34 -13.58
C GLU A 128 -0.14 4.92 -13.48
N LEU A 129 -1.23 4.74 -12.74
CA LEU A 129 -1.93 3.46 -12.63
C LEU A 129 -3.01 3.39 -13.71
N ASN A 130 -2.87 2.45 -14.65
CA ASN A 130 -3.88 2.11 -15.66
C ASN A 130 -4.75 0.96 -15.20
#